data_AF-A0A3M1JWX0-F1
#
_entry.id   AF-A0A3M1JWX0-F1
#
_cell.length_a   1.000
_cell.length_b   1.000
_cell.length_c   1.000
_cell.angle_alpha   90.00
_cell.angle_beta   90.00
_cell.angle_gamma   90.00
#
_symmetry.space_group_name_H-M   'P 1'
#
loop_
_entity.id
_entity.type
_entity.pdbx_description
1 polymer ?
#
loop_
_entity_poly.entity_id
_entity_poly.type
_entity_poly.pdbx_seq_one_letter_code
_entity_poly.pdbx_strand_id
1 'polypeptide(L)'
;MFWKRQVPIAIVTVVGFITLFGWFIDHPAIESFVNDDATQWFDILASFAIFLGALNLLKLQGQKILRRKKGWQYSVLAVLGFLFAMVAGFGMRGAWTLEITDPGSQPQAVARVLAPELHKSVPATSAIVSVITPDATLKLDEPYWTEGGAKKVQQALEQAGAQAVVKPVEWGSHISYRGSMFNWLFYKIFTPLSATMFALLAFFVASASYRAFRIRNFEATLLLVGGIIIMLGRVPVGSKISTWFIMYILILILGVVVNQTYKNRTLTFAFVGGGILLVTIAGFLTGWPVDQPHVLYLPVLQDWIYNFPNVAGARAIMIGIGLGIISTSIRYILGIEKSYIGE
;
A
#
# COMPACT_ATOMS: atom_id res chain seq x y z
N MET A 1 10.34 20.05 -42.27
CA MET A 1 9.74 20.07 -40.92
C MET A 1 8.81 18.87 -40.67
N PHE A 2 7.99 18.48 -41.65
CA PHE A 2 7.08 17.32 -41.59
C PHE A 2 7.74 16.01 -41.15
N TRP A 3 8.78 15.57 -41.86
CA TRP A 3 9.51 14.31 -41.58
C TRP A 3 10.13 14.22 -40.18
N LYS A 4 10.54 15.36 -39.59
CA LYS A 4 11.17 15.39 -38.27
C LYS A 4 10.16 15.37 -37.11
N ARG A 5 8.89 15.68 -37.37
CA ARG A 5 7.86 15.82 -36.33
C ARG A 5 6.70 14.85 -36.50
N GLN A 6 6.15 14.73 -37.71
CA GLN A 6 4.96 13.91 -37.94
C GLN A 6 5.26 12.42 -38.01
N VAL A 7 6.42 12.01 -38.55
CA VAL A 7 6.78 10.59 -38.63
C VAL A 7 6.97 9.97 -37.24
N PRO A 8 7.75 10.56 -36.31
CA PRO A 8 7.82 10.04 -34.94
C PRO A 8 6.46 9.97 -34.23
N ILE A 9 5.61 11.00 -34.39
CA ILE A 9 4.27 11.02 -33.79
C ILE A 9 3.40 9.90 -34.37
N ALA A 10 3.43 9.68 -35.69
CA ALA A 10 2.69 8.62 -36.33
C ALA A 10 3.14 7.24 -35.84
N ILE A 11 4.45 7.00 -35.71
CA ILE A 11 5.00 5.74 -35.17
C ILE A 11 4.52 5.52 -33.74
N VAL A 12 4.68 6.52 -32.86
CA VAL A 12 4.24 6.43 -31.45
C VAL A 12 2.73 6.20 -31.35
N THR A 13 1.96 6.84 -32.22
CA THR A 13 0.50 6.66 -32.26
C THR A 13 0.16 5.23 -32.65
N VAL A 14 0.71 4.72 -33.76
CA VAL A 14 0.43 3.35 -34.22
C VAL A 14 0.85 2.33 -33.18
N VAL A 15 2.06 2.43 -32.64
CA VAL A 15 2.57 1.52 -31.60
C VAL A 15 1.69 1.61 -30.34
N GLY A 16 1.35 2.82 -29.88
CA GLY A 16 0.48 3.01 -28.72
C GLY A 16 -0.92 2.43 -28.91
N PHE A 17 -1.49 2.52 -30.13
CA PHE A 17 -2.75 1.87 -30.47
C PHE A 17 -2.62 0.34 -30.48
N ILE A 18 -1.54 -0.21 -31.03
CA ILE A 18 -1.28 -1.66 -31.01
C ILE A 18 -1.15 -2.15 -29.57
N THR A 19 -0.43 -1.45 -28.69
CA THR A 19 -0.30 -1.84 -27.28
C THR A 19 -1.63 -1.72 -26.52
N LEU A 20 -2.41 -0.67 -26.79
CA LEU A 20 -3.69 -0.44 -26.11
C LEU A 20 -4.75 -1.47 -26.54
N PHE A 21 -4.85 -1.73 -27.84
CA PHE A 21 -5.86 -2.65 -28.38
C PHE A 21 -5.37 -4.10 -28.50
N GLY A 22 -4.07 -4.35 -28.35
CA GLY A 22 -3.49 -5.69 -28.49
C GLY A 22 -4.03 -6.68 -27.46
N TRP A 23 -4.41 -6.21 -26.27
CA TRP A 23 -5.11 -7.02 -25.24
C TRP A 23 -6.50 -7.53 -25.67
N PHE A 24 -7.07 -6.95 -26.74
CA PHE A 24 -8.36 -7.37 -27.30
C PHE A 24 -8.20 -8.24 -28.56
N ILE A 25 -6.97 -8.46 -29.03
CA ILE A 25 -6.68 -9.21 -30.25
C ILE A 25 -6.07 -10.56 -29.86
N ASP A 26 -6.82 -11.63 -30.08
CA ASP A 26 -6.37 -13.01 -29.86
C ASP A 26 -5.48 -13.48 -31.04
N HIS A 27 -4.25 -12.95 -31.10
CA HIS A 27 -3.26 -13.31 -32.11
C HIS A 27 -1.86 -13.42 -31.49
N PRO A 28 -1.15 -14.57 -31.64
CA PRO A 28 0.12 -14.83 -30.94
C PRO A 28 1.19 -13.76 -31.13
N ALA A 29 1.34 -13.23 -32.34
CA ALA A 29 2.34 -12.18 -32.64
C ALA A 29 2.03 -10.82 -32.00
N ILE A 30 0.75 -10.51 -31.77
CA ILE A 30 0.34 -9.26 -31.12
C ILE A 30 0.45 -9.44 -29.61
N GLU A 31 0.04 -10.60 -29.10
CA GLU A 31 0.21 -10.95 -27.68
C GLU A 31 1.68 -10.93 -27.25
N SER A 32 2.59 -11.53 -28.02
CA SER A 32 4.04 -11.49 -27.70
C SER A 32 4.60 -10.07 -27.75
N PHE A 33 4.18 -9.26 -28.73
CA PHE A 33 4.59 -7.85 -28.80
C PHE A 33 4.08 -7.04 -27.60
N VAL A 34 2.83 -7.23 -27.19
CA VAL A 34 2.25 -6.49 -26.06
C VAL A 34 2.81 -6.94 -24.72
N ASN A 35 3.01 -8.24 -24.52
CA ASN A 35 3.47 -8.79 -23.25
C ASN A 35 4.98 -8.65 -23.04
N ASP A 36 5.78 -8.83 -24.10
CA ASP A 36 7.25 -8.86 -23.98
C ASP A 36 7.89 -7.55 -24.49
N ASP A 37 7.77 -7.28 -25.80
CA ASP A 37 8.49 -6.18 -26.45
C ASP A 37 8.06 -4.80 -25.92
N ALA A 38 6.75 -4.56 -25.85
CA ALA A 38 6.20 -3.29 -25.37
C ALA A 38 6.54 -3.05 -23.90
N THR A 39 6.55 -4.11 -23.08
CA THR A 39 6.97 -4.04 -21.68
C THR A 39 8.45 -3.68 -21.57
N GLN A 40 9.32 -4.28 -22.37
CA GLN A 40 10.75 -3.95 -22.36
C GLN A 40 11.01 -2.50 -22.80
N TRP A 41 10.29 -2.01 -23.82
CA TRP A 41 10.38 -0.60 -24.25
C TRP A 41 9.89 0.35 -23.15
N PHE A 42 8.80 -0.02 -22.47
CA PHE A 42 8.31 0.71 -21.32
C PHE A 42 9.36 0.76 -20.20
N ASP A 43 10.02 -0.35 -19.87
CA ASP A 43 11.06 -0.38 -18.84
C ASP A 43 12.25 0.52 -19.18
N ILE A 44 12.68 0.54 -20.45
CA ILE A 44 13.71 1.47 -20.92
C ILE A 44 13.26 2.92 -20.72
N LEU A 45 12.07 3.29 -21.20
CA LEU A 45 11.53 4.64 -21.05
C LEU A 45 11.32 5.03 -19.58
N ALA A 46 10.82 4.12 -18.76
CA ALA A 46 10.59 4.30 -17.34
C ALA A 46 11.91 4.54 -16.60
N SER A 47 12.98 3.82 -16.96
CA SER A 47 14.30 4.06 -16.38
C SER A 47 14.78 5.50 -16.64
N PHE A 48 14.70 5.99 -17.88
CA PHE A 48 15.04 7.38 -18.21
C PHE A 48 14.14 8.39 -17.50
N ALA A 49 12.84 8.11 -17.39
CA ALA A 49 11.89 8.97 -16.69
C ALA A 49 12.22 9.06 -15.18
N ILE A 50 12.63 7.96 -14.55
CA ILE A 50 13.07 7.94 -13.15
C ILE A 50 14.31 8.81 -12.98
N PHE A 51 15.32 8.67 -13.86
CA PHE A 51 16.51 9.53 -13.82
C PHE A 51 16.17 11.00 -14.03
N LEU A 52 15.35 11.33 -15.02
CA LEU A 52 14.94 12.70 -15.29
C LEU A 52 14.12 13.28 -14.13
N GLY A 53 13.24 12.48 -13.53
CA GLY A 53 12.45 12.84 -12.35
C GLY A 53 13.33 13.14 -11.14
N ALA A 54 14.32 12.28 -10.87
CA ALA A 54 15.32 12.48 -9.83
C ALA A 54 16.14 13.76 -10.04
N LEU A 55 16.67 13.96 -11.25
CA LEU A 55 17.43 15.17 -11.60
C LEU A 55 16.57 16.43 -11.50
N ASN A 56 15.30 16.36 -11.92
CA ASN A 56 14.38 17.49 -11.82
C ASN A 56 14.06 17.82 -10.36
N LEU A 57 13.85 16.81 -9.51
CA LEU A 57 13.67 17.01 -8.07
C LEU A 57 14.91 17.66 -7.46
N LEU A 58 16.11 17.15 -7.73
CA LEU A 58 17.36 17.74 -7.24
C LEU A 58 17.55 19.19 -7.74
N LYS A 59 17.24 19.47 -9.01
CA LYS A 59 17.28 20.83 -9.58
C LYS A 59 16.31 21.75 -8.86
N LEU A 60 15.05 21.34 -8.67
CA LEU A 60 14.02 22.16 -8.03
C LEU A 60 14.33 22.42 -6.55
N GLN A 61 14.71 21.38 -5.80
CA GLN A 61 15.08 21.53 -4.40
C GLN A 61 16.39 22.31 -4.24
N GLY A 62 17.39 22.06 -5.10
CA GLY A 62 18.64 22.81 -5.16
C GLY A 62 18.42 24.30 -5.42
N GLN A 63 17.63 24.65 -6.44
CA GLN A 63 17.27 26.06 -6.70
C GLN A 63 16.55 26.70 -5.52
N LYS A 64 15.72 25.94 -4.79
CA LYS A 64 15.01 26.41 -3.60
C LYS A 64 15.98 26.71 -2.44
N ILE A 65 17.03 25.90 -2.29
CA ILE A 65 18.12 26.07 -1.31
C ILE A 65 18.98 27.29 -1.69
N LEU A 66 19.49 27.34 -2.93
CA LEU A 66 20.34 28.43 -3.41
C LEU A 66 19.65 29.80 -3.31
N ARG A 67 18.36 29.86 -3.65
CA ARG A 67 17.57 31.10 -3.61
C ARG A 67 16.88 31.35 -2.26
N ARG A 68 17.15 30.54 -1.23
CA ARG A 68 16.55 30.63 0.13
C ARG A 68 15.03 30.88 0.14
N LYS A 69 14.29 30.20 -0.74
CA LYS A 69 12.82 30.36 -0.80
C LYS A 69 12.15 29.82 0.48
N LYS A 70 10.87 30.15 0.71
CA LYS A 70 10.10 29.69 1.88
C LYS A 70 10.19 28.16 2.05
N GLY A 71 10.61 27.71 3.23
CA GLY A 71 10.79 26.30 3.55
C GLY A 71 11.99 25.63 2.87
N TRP A 72 13.07 26.37 2.57
CA TRP A 72 14.31 25.83 2.00
C TRP A 72 15.02 24.83 2.91
N GLN A 73 14.86 24.94 4.22
CA GLN A 73 15.46 24.01 5.20
C GLN A 73 14.98 22.56 4.97
N TYR A 74 13.69 22.38 4.68
CA TYR A 74 13.13 21.07 4.32
C TYR A 74 13.69 20.55 2.99
N SER A 75 14.02 21.45 2.07
CA SER A 75 14.67 21.08 0.80
C SER A 75 16.09 20.58 1.01
N VAL A 76 16.83 21.12 1.99
CA VAL A 76 18.16 20.59 2.37
C VAL A 76 18.03 19.15 2.85
N LEU A 77 17.08 18.88 3.75
CA LEU A 77 16.81 17.53 4.23
C LEU A 77 16.42 16.59 3.09
N ALA A 78 15.61 17.03 2.14
CA ALA A 78 15.22 16.24 0.98
C ALA A 78 16.42 15.89 0.08
N VAL A 79 17.29 16.86 -0.22
CA VAL A 79 18.49 16.62 -1.05
C VAL A 79 19.47 15.69 -0.34
N LEU A 80 19.74 15.93 0.95
CA LEU A 80 20.63 15.06 1.72
C LEU A 80 20.07 13.64 1.87
N GLY A 81 18.78 13.51 2.15
CA GLY A 81 18.11 12.21 2.23
C GLY A 81 18.13 11.47 0.90
N PHE A 82 17.91 12.16 -0.21
CA PHE A 82 18.02 11.59 -1.56
C PHE A 82 19.44 11.10 -1.85
N LEU A 83 20.46 11.93 -1.62
CA LEU A 83 21.86 11.56 -1.84
C LEU A 83 22.28 10.40 -0.94
N PHE A 84 21.86 10.41 0.34
CA PHE A 84 22.10 9.31 1.26
C PHE A 84 21.46 8.01 0.76
N ALA A 85 20.18 8.02 0.37
CA ALA A 85 19.49 6.82 -0.11
C ALA A 85 20.15 6.26 -1.39
N MET A 86 20.55 7.14 -2.30
CA MET A 86 21.25 6.76 -3.53
C MET A 86 22.62 6.14 -3.22
N VAL A 87 23.47 6.82 -2.45
CA VAL A 87 24.80 6.32 -2.09
C VAL A 87 24.70 5.03 -1.27
N ALA A 88 23.73 4.94 -0.36
CA ALA A 88 23.52 3.75 0.45
C ALA A 88 23.07 2.55 -0.39
N GLY A 89 22.05 2.72 -1.24
CA GLY A 89 21.50 1.62 -2.04
C GLY A 89 22.46 1.05 -3.08
N PHE A 90 23.40 1.85 -3.61
CA PHE A 90 24.41 1.36 -4.56
C PHE A 90 25.75 1.03 -3.91
N GLY A 91 26.07 1.65 -2.77
CA GLY A 91 27.39 1.55 -2.13
C GLY A 91 27.48 0.56 -0.98
N MET A 92 26.35 0.11 -0.41
CA MET A 92 26.32 -0.78 0.74
C MET A 92 25.48 -2.02 0.48
N ARG A 93 25.99 -3.19 0.87
CA ARG A 93 25.22 -4.45 0.82
C ARG A 93 24.12 -4.48 1.88
N GLY A 94 24.42 -4.08 3.11
CA GLY A 94 23.45 -4.07 4.21
C GLY A 94 22.87 -5.45 4.58
N ALA A 95 23.33 -6.53 3.97
CA ALA A 95 22.89 -7.91 4.20
C ALA A 95 24.01 -8.90 3.85
N TRP A 96 24.47 -9.61 4.87
CA TRP A 96 25.49 -10.65 4.79
C TRP A 96 24.91 -11.93 5.40
N THR A 97 24.74 -12.95 4.57
CA THR A 97 24.26 -14.25 5.01
C THR A 97 25.44 -15.10 5.45
N LEU A 98 25.17 -15.97 6.42
CA LEU A 98 26.12 -16.96 6.90
C LEU A 98 25.55 -18.32 6.56
N GLU A 99 26.28 -19.07 5.73
CA GLU A 99 25.91 -20.41 5.27
C GLU A 99 26.86 -21.42 5.91
N ILE A 100 26.33 -22.37 6.68
CA ILE A 100 27.13 -23.43 7.29
C ILE A 100 27.18 -24.59 6.29
N THR A 101 28.40 -24.95 5.86
CA THR A 101 28.66 -26.02 4.88
C THR A 101 29.02 -27.34 5.55
N ASP A 102 29.61 -27.31 6.75
CA ASP A 102 29.89 -28.51 7.55
C ASP A 102 29.71 -28.18 9.04
N PRO A 103 28.76 -28.82 9.76
CA PRO A 103 28.57 -28.60 11.19
C PRO A 103 29.71 -29.20 12.05
N GLY A 104 30.62 -29.99 11.48
CA GLY A 104 31.74 -30.59 12.19
C GLY A 104 31.35 -31.71 13.18
N SER A 105 32.33 -32.21 13.92
CA SER A 105 32.18 -33.37 14.81
C SER A 105 31.58 -33.06 16.20
N GLN A 106 31.28 -31.79 16.50
CA GLN A 106 30.74 -31.35 17.80
C GLN A 106 29.45 -30.50 17.67
N PRO A 107 28.28 -31.13 17.42
CA PRO A 107 27.02 -30.41 17.19
C PRO A 107 26.56 -29.54 18.36
N GLN A 108 26.93 -29.91 19.60
CA GLN A 108 26.54 -29.17 20.81
C GLN A 108 27.32 -27.85 20.99
N ALA A 109 28.59 -27.79 20.56
CA ALA A 109 29.39 -26.57 20.65
C ALA A 109 28.88 -25.53 19.64
N VAL A 110 28.61 -25.98 18.42
CA VAL A 110 28.05 -25.19 17.32
C VAL A 110 26.63 -24.70 17.67
N ALA A 111 25.80 -25.55 18.29
CA ALA A 111 24.46 -25.17 18.73
C ALA A 111 24.44 -24.08 19.81
N ARG A 112 25.47 -23.99 20.66
CA ARG A 112 25.57 -22.90 21.66
C ARG A 112 25.83 -21.55 21.02
N VAL A 113 26.57 -21.52 19.91
CA VAL A 113 26.85 -20.29 19.15
C VAL A 113 25.62 -19.88 18.32
N LEU A 114 24.88 -20.84 17.76
CA LEU A 114 23.71 -20.57 16.90
C LEU A 114 22.38 -20.37 17.63
N ALA A 115 22.24 -20.88 18.86
CA ALA A 115 21.03 -20.72 19.66
C ALA A 115 20.57 -19.25 19.86
N PRO A 116 21.46 -18.30 20.23
CA PRO A 116 21.07 -16.89 20.34
C PRO A 116 20.67 -16.28 18.99
N GLU A 117 21.35 -16.64 17.89
CA GLU A 117 21.09 -16.12 16.55
C GLU A 117 19.78 -16.64 15.94
N LEU A 118 19.39 -17.88 16.25
CA LEU A 118 18.14 -18.48 15.77
C LEU A 118 16.94 -18.19 16.70
N HIS A 119 17.16 -17.50 17.82
CA HIS A 119 16.18 -17.32 18.89
C HIS A 119 15.55 -18.65 19.35
N LYS A 120 16.35 -19.73 19.35
CA LYS A 120 15.94 -21.11 19.70
C LYS A 120 16.77 -21.64 20.87
N SER A 121 16.20 -22.57 21.63
CA SER A 121 16.93 -23.20 22.73
C SER A 121 18.08 -24.08 22.20
N VAL A 122 19.17 -24.18 22.97
CA VAL A 122 20.35 -24.99 22.61
C VAL A 122 20.00 -26.43 22.19
N PRO A 123 19.08 -27.15 22.86
CA PRO A 123 18.67 -28.49 22.43
C PRO A 123 17.98 -28.50 21.06
N ALA A 124 17.09 -27.54 20.80
CA ALA A 124 16.39 -27.42 19.52
C ALA A 124 17.37 -27.07 18.38
N THR A 125 18.35 -26.21 18.67
CA THR A 125 19.41 -25.87 17.71
C THR A 125 20.35 -27.05 17.45
N SER A 126 20.69 -27.85 18.47
CA SER A 126 21.52 -29.05 18.27
C SER A 126 20.83 -30.11 17.42
N ALA A 127 19.50 -30.24 17.54
CA ALA A 127 18.71 -31.13 16.69
C ALA A 127 18.69 -30.67 15.22
N ILE A 128 18.65 -29.35 14.97
CA ILE A 128 18.75 -28.77 13.63
C ILE A 128 20.14 -29.00 13.04
N VAL A 129 21.20 -28.77 13.83
CA VAL A 129 22.60 -28.93 13.42
C VAL A 129 22.95 -30.40 13.15
N SER A 130 22.38 -31.35 13.90
CA SER A 130 22.62 -32.79 13.70
C SER A 130 21.96 -33.40 12.46
N VAL A 131 21.04 -32.68 11.83
CA VAL A 131 20.33 -33.12 10.61
C VAL A 131 20.98 -32.56 9.34
N ILE A 132 21.96 -31.67 9.47
CA ILE A 132 22.72 -31.12 8.35
C ILE A 132 23.63 -32.23 7.79
N THR A 133 23.27 -32.77 6.62
CA THR A 133 24.15 -33.65 5.84
C THR A 133 25.27 -32.83 5.19
N PRO A 134 26.43 -33.43 4.84
CA PRO A 134 27.55 -32.74 4.18
C PRO A 134 27.17 -31.99 2.89
N ASP A 135 26.05 -32.38 2.26
CA ASP A 135 25.53 -31.78 1.02
C ASP A 135 24.45 -30.69 1.27
N ALA A 136 24.00 -30.48 2.51
CA ALA A 136 22.97 -29.51 2.86
C ALA A 136 23.61 -28.27 3.50
N THR A 137 23.39 -27.10 2.89
CA THR A 137 23.84 -25.82 3.46
C THR A 137 22.77 -25.23 4.36
N LEU A 138 23.09 -24.95 5.63
CA LEU A 138 22.19 -24.22 6.51
C LEU A 138 22.40 -22.72 6.31
N LYS A 139 21.43 -22.05 5.70
CA LYS A 139 21.40 -20.59 5.60
C LYS A 139 20.65 -20.02 6.80
N LEU A 140 21.26 -19.06 7.49
CA LEU A 140 20.56 -18.30 8.52
C LEU A 140 19.49 -17.40 7.90
N ASP A 141 18.28 -17.43 8.46
CA ASP A 141 17.12 -16.68 7.96
C ASP A 141 17.31 -15.16 8.10
N GLU A 142 18.08 -14.71 9.10
CA GLU A 142 18.35 -13.30 9.37
C GLU A 142 19.81 -12.95 8.97
N PRO A 143 20.00 -12.00 8.05
CA PRO A 143 21.33 -11.58 7.62
C PRO A 143 21.94 -10.58 8.60
N TYR A 144 23.26 -10.54 8.66
CA TYR A 144 23.98 -9.50 9.38
C TYR A 144 24.07 -8.23 8.52
N TRP A 145 23.94 -7.06 9.15
CA TRP A 145 24.03 -5.79 8.42
C TRP A 145 25.44 -5.48 7.92
N THR A 146 26.46 -6.02 8.58
CA THR A 146 27.87 -5.78 8.27
C THR A 146 28.64 -7.08 8.10
N GLU A 147 29.64 -7.05 7.22
CA GLU A 147 30.55 -8.18 7.00
C GLU A 147 31.33 -8.53 8.28
N GLY A 148 31.75 -7.52 9.04
CA GLY A 148 32.46 -7.73 10.30
C GLY A 148 31.61 -8.42 11.37
N GLY A 149 30.30 -8.15 11.41
CA GLY A 149 29.36 -8.88 12.28
C GLY A 149 29.28 -10.36 11.90
N ALA A 150 29.07 -10.64 10.61
CA ALA A 150 29.00 -12.00 10.09
C ALA A 150 30.33 -12.77 10.31
N LYS A 151 31.48 -12.13 10.08
CA LYS A 151 32.81 -12.71 10.29
C LYS A 151 33.10 -13.07 11.75
N LYS A 152 32.61 -12.29 12.72
CA LYS A 152 32.75 -12.63 14.14
C LYS A 152 32.03 -13.93 14.49
N VAL A 153 30.83 -14.12 13.95
CA VAL A 153 30.06 -15.35 14.17
C VAL A 153 30.67 -16.52 13.39
N GLN A 154 31.14 -16.28 12.16
CA GLN A 154 31.93 -17.26 11.41
C GLN A 154 33.12 -17.77 12.21
N GLN A 155 33.94 -16.87 12.78
CA GLN A 155 35.10 -17.24 13.60
C GLN A 155 34.70 -18.03 14.85
N ALA A 156 33.58 -17.67 15.50
CA ALA A 156 33.07 -18.41 16.65
C ALA A 156 32.59 -19.83 16.26
N LEU A 157 32.02 -19.99 15.07
CA LEU A 157 31.62 -21.30 14.53
C LEU A 157 32.82 -22.15 14.14
N GLU A 158 33.84 -21.55 13.53
CA GLU A 158 35.11 -22.20 13.19
C GLU A 158 35.85 -22.68 14.44
N GLN A 159 35.86 -21.87 15.52
CA GLN A 159 36.38 -22.28 16.83
C GLN A 159 35.59 -23.43 17.46
N ALA A 160 34.28 -23.50 17.19
CA ALA A 160 33.42 -24.60 17.63
C ALA A 160 33.51 -25.85 16.74
N GLY A 161 34.31 -25.82 15.67
CA GLY A 161 34.57 -26.94 14.78
C GLY A 161 33.68 -27.01 13.53
N ALA A 162 32.85 -26.00 13.25
CA ALA A 162 32.04 -25.93 12.04
C ALA A 162 32.70 -25.09 10.93
N GLN A 163 32.48 -25.44 9.67
CA GLN A 163 32.85 -24.62 8.52
C GLN A 163 31.65 -23.77 8.10
N ALA A 164 31.83 -22.45 8.12
CA ALA A 164 30.82 -21.49 7.70
C ALA A 164 31.39 -20.50 6.69
N VAL A 165 30.60 -20.15 5.68
CA VAL A 165 30.95 -19.20 4.63
C VAL A 165 30.05 -17.99 4.73
N VAL A 166 30.66 -16.81 4.84
CA VAL A 166 29.96 -15.53 4.75
C VAL A 166 29.78 -15.18 3.28
N LYS A 167 28.53 -14.99 2.84
CA LYS A 167 28.21 -14.56 1.48
C LYS A 167 27.41 -13.24 1.50
N PRO A 168 27.75 -12.26 0.65
CA PRO A 168 26.91 -11.10 0.46
C PRO A 168 25.62 -11.50 -0.27
N VAL A 169 24.49 -10.90 0.11
CA VAL A 169 23.26 -11.00 -0.70
C VAL A 169 23.46 -10.28 -2.04
N GLU A 170 22.88 -10.83 -3.10
CA GLU A 170 23.01 -10.31 -4.47
C GLU A 170 22.58 -8.84 -4.61
N TRP A 171 23.17 -8.16 -5.60
CA TRP A 171 22.79 -6.77 -5.88
C TRP A 171 21.33 -6.73 -6.37
N GLY A 172 20.60 -5.68 -6.02
CA GLY A 172 19.14 -5.61 -6.19
C GLY A 172 18.37 -6.28 -5.06
N SER A 173 18.57 -7.58 -4.81
CA SER A 173 17.81 -8.31 -3.79
C SER A 173 18.17 -7.91 -2.35
N HIS A 174 19.40 -7.48 -2.09
CA HIS A 174 19.85 -7.01 -0.77
C HIS A 174 19.00 -5.87 -0.16
N ILE A 175 18.34 -5.03 -0.98
CA ILE A 175 17.53 -3.91 -0.52
C ILE A 175 16.21 -4.40 0.10
N SER A 176 15.59 -5.40 -0.50
CA SER A 176 14.30 -5.97 -0.06
C SER A 176 14.45 -7.21 0.83
N TYR A 177 15.65 -7.78 0.91
CA TYR A 177 15.93 -8.98 1.69
C TYR A 177 15.51 -8.83 3.16
N ARG A 178 14.74 -9.80 3.67
CA ARG A 178 14.18 -9.75 5.03
C ARG A 178 15.31 -9.68 6.07
N GLY A 179 15.19 -8.76 7.03
CA GLY A 179 16.20 -8.58 8.09
C GLY A 179 17.44 -7.76 7.65
N SER A 180 17.55 -7.38 6.38
CA SER A 180 18.61 -6.47 5.93
C SER A 180 18.51 -5.10 6.60
N MET A 181 19.62 -4.35 6.60
CA MET A 181 19.64 -2.95 7.05
C MET A 181 18.60 -2.10 6.30
N PHE A 182 18.45 -2.30 4.99
CA PHE A 182 17.50 -1.55 4.17
C PHE A 182 16.06 -1.93 4.48
N ASN A 183 15.80 -3.22 4.74
CA ASN A 183 14.50 -3.69 5.19
C ASN A 183 14.13 -3.07 6.55
N TRP A 184 15.08 -3.01 7.48
CA TRP A 184 14.92 -2.31 8.76
C TRP A 184 14.64 -0.82 8.57
N LEU A 185 15.42 -0.15 7.72
CA LEU A 185 15.24 1.28 7.40
C LEU A 185 13.84 1.53 6.82
N PHE A 186 13.39 0.65 5.92
CA PHE A 186 12.07 0.72 5.34
C PHE A 186 10.98 0.62 6.41
N TYR A 187 10.98 -0.45 7.21
CA TYR A 187 9.91 -0.67 8.20
C TYR A 187 9.96 0.28 9.40
N LYS A 188 11.14 0.73 9.82
CA LYS A 188 11.30 1.56 11.02
C LYS A 188 11.35 3.06 10.74
N ILE A 189 11.72 3.47 9.53
CA ILE A 189 11.78 4.89 9.15
C ILE A 189 10.75 5.22 8.07
N PHE A 190 10.78 4.54 6.92
CA PHE A 190 9.89 4.88 5.81
C PHE A 190 8.41 4.59 6.12
N THR A 191 8.08 3.41 6.68
CA THR A 191 6.69 3.03 6.96
C THR A 191 6.00 3.96 7.96
N PRO A 192 6.60 4.36 9.09
CA PRO A 192 5.99 5.35 9.97
C PRO A 192 5.84 6.73 9.31
N LEU A 193 6.86 7.19 8.55
CA LEU A 193 6.79 8.46 7.83
C LEU A 193 5.67 8.46 6.78
N SER A 194 5.51 7.40 6.01
CA SER A 194 4.40 7.28 5.06
C SER A 194 3.05 7.19 5.77
N ALA A 195 2.97 6.51 6.91
CA ALA A 195 1.78 6.50 7.76
C ALA A 195 1.39 7.92 8.24
N THR A 196 2.36 8.82 8.51
CA THR A 196 2.02 10.22 8.84
C THR A 196 1.35 10.96 7.68
N MET A 197 1.75 10.68 6.43
CA MET A 197 1.08 11.26 5.25
C MET A 197 -0.36 10.76 5.14
N PHE A 198 -0.60 9.47 5.38
CA PHE A 198 -1.95 8.92 5.41
C PHE A 198 -2.78 9.46 6.56
N ALA A 199 -2.20 9.63 7.76
CA ALA A 199 -2.88 10.23 8.90
C ALA A 199 -3.30 11.68 8.62
N LEU A 200 -2.41 12.48 8.03
CA LEU A 200 -2.72 13.85 7.59
C LEU A 200 -3.79 13.86 6.49
N LEU A 201 -3.70 12.96 5.51
CA LEU A 201 -4.72 12.83 4.47
C LEU A 201 -6.08 12.50 5.07
N ALA A 202 -6.16 11.53 5.99
CA ALA A 202 -7.39 11.18 6.70
C ALA A 202 -7.95 12.38 7.47
N PHE A 203 -7.11 13.14 8.17
CA PHE A 203 -7.52 14.36 8.86
C PHE A 203 -8.05 15.42 7.89
N PHE A 204 -7.38 15.67 6.76
CA PHE A 204 -7.82 16.65 5.78
C PHE A 204 -9.10 16.22 5.05
N VAL A 205 -9.24 14.95 4.71
CA VAL A 205 -10.46 14.38 4.13
C VAL A 205 -11.60 14.52 5.14
N ALA A 206 -11.42 14.10 6.39
CA ALA A 206 -12.45 14.25 7.43
C ALA A 206 -12.84 15.73 7.64
N SER A 207 -11.87 16.64 7.67
CA SER A 207 -12.11 18.09 7.79
C SER A 207 -12.82 18.68 6.57
N ALA A 208 -12.43 18.29 5.35
CA ALA A 208 -13.09 18.70 4.11
C ALA A 208 -14.52 18.15 4.03
N SER A 209 -14.70 16.87 4.33
CA SER A 209 -16.00 16.20 4.42
C SER A 209 -16.89 16.87 5.46
N TYR A 210 -16.39 17.15 6.67
CA TYR A 210 -17.16 17.88 7.69
C TYR A 210 -17.63 19.25 7.19
N ARG A 211 -16.75 20.02 6.52
CA ARG A 211 -17.12 21.32 5.92
C ARG A 211 -18.12 21.17 4.78
N ALA A 212 -17.97 20.17 3.92
CA ALA A 212 -18.87 19.89 2.82
C ALA A 212 -20.25 19.41 3.31
N PHE A 213 -20.27 18.60 4.38
CA PHE A 213 -21.48 18.06 4.97
C PHE A 213 -22.22 19.02 5.91
N ARG A 214 -21.58 20.14 6.30
CA ARG A 214 -22.26 21.27 6.97
C ARG A 214 -23.28 21.95 6.04
N ILE A 215 -23.23 21.70 4.74
CA ILE A 215 -24.28 22.13 3.79
C ILE A 215 -25.52 21.27 4.04
N ARG A 216 -26.67 21.92 4.28
CA ARG A 216 -27.99 21.32 4.58
C ARG A 216 -28.59 20.52 3.40
N ASN A 217 -27.81 19.74 2.67
CA ASN A 217 -28.33 18.86 1.63
C ASN A 217 -28.53 17.43 2.17
N PHE A 218 -29.57 16.76 1.67
CA PHE A 218 -29.92 15.40 2.05
C PHE A 218 -28.81 14.42 1.68
N GLU A 219 -28.17 14.64 0.53
CA GLU A 219 -27.07 13.83 0.00
C GLU A 219 -25.86 13.76 0.93
N ALA A 220 -25.41 14.89 1.52
CA ALA A 220 -24.31 14.89 2.48
C ALA A 220 -24.63 14.08 3.73
N THR A 221 -25.87 14.17 4.21
CA THR A 221 -26.29 13.45 5.42
C THR A 221 -26.25 11.94 5.18
N LEU A 222 -26.74 11.50 4.01
CA LEU A 222 -26.70 10.11 3.61
C LEU A 222 -25.26 9.59 3.45
N LEU A 223 -24.38 10.38 2.82
CA LEU A 223 -22.96 10.06 2.69
C LEU A 223 -22.24 9.99 4.04
N LEU A 224 -22.51 10.94 4.95
CA LEU A 224 -21.93 10.96 6.29
C LEU A 224 -22.35 9.72 7.09
N VAL A 225 -23.64 9.41 7.11
CA VAL A 225 -24.19 8.23 7.81
C VAL A 225 -23.60 6.94 7.22
N GLY A 226 -23.58 6.81 5.90
CA GLY A 226 -22.97 5.67 5.22
C GLY A 226 -21.49 5.51 5.57
N GLY A 227 -20.73 6.61 5.57
CA GLY A 227 -19.32 6.61 5.98
C GLY A 227 -19.10 6.17 7.42
N ILE A 228 -19.91 6.66 8.36
CA ILE A 228 -19.84 6.26 9.78
C ILE A 228 -20.14 4.77 9.95
N ILE A 229 -21.16 4.24 9.25
CA ILE A 229 -21.52 2.82 9.30
C ILE A 229 -20.36 1.95 8.79
N ILE A 230 -19.74 2.30 7.66
CA ILE A 230 -18.59 1.57 7.11
C ILE A 230 -17.40 1.62 8.10
N MET A 231 -17.11 2.80 8.65
CA MET A 231 -16.00 2.97 9.59
C MET A 231 -16.21 2.16 10.88
N LEU A 232 -17.40 2.21 11.47
CA LEU A 232 -17.72 1.44 12.68
C LEU A 232 -17.73 -0.07 12.40
N GLY A 233 -18.23 -0.50 11.24
CA GLY A 233 -18.32 -1.91 10.86
C GLY A 233 -16.96 -2.61 10.76
N ARG A 234 -15.90 -1.88 10.40
CA ARG A 234 -14.54 -2.41 10.28
C ARG A 234 -13.74 -2.44 11.58
N VAL A 235 -14.18 -1.72 12.61
CA VAL A 235 -13.48 -1.69 13.90
C VAL A 235 -13.96 -2.89 14.74
N PRO A 236 -13.07 -3.58 15.48
CA PRO A 236 -13.46 -4.72 16.34
C PRO A 236 -14.55 -4.41 17.38
N VAL A 237 -14.77 -3.14 17.71
CA VAL A 237 -15.86 -2.68 18.60
C VAL A 237 -17.22 -2.71 17.89
N GLY A 238 -17.25 -2.58 16.56
CA GLY A 238 -18.48 -2.58 15.76
C GLY A 238 -19.28 -3.88 15.85
N SER A 239 -18.60 -5.02 16.01
CA SER A 239 -19.27 -6.32 16.20
C SER A 239 -19.97 -6.45 17.56
N LYS A 240 -19.63 -5.59 18.52
CA LYS A 240 -20.30 -5.55 19.84
C LYS A 240 -21.56 -4.67 19.83
N ILE A 241 -21.80 -3.94 18.75
CA ILE A 241 -22.97 -3.07 18.63
C ILE A 241 -24.18 -3.94 18.27
N SER A 242 -25.20 -3.92 19.13
CA SER A 242 -26.46 -4.64 18.90
C SER A 242 -27.19 -4.10 17.67
N THR A 243 -27.78 -5.00 16.88
CA THR A 243 -28.65 -4.69 15.75
C THR A 243 -29.79 -3.72 16.12
N TRP A 244 -30.26 -3.77 17.37
CA TRP A 244 -31.31 -2.87 17.88
C TRP A 244 -30.89 -1.40 17.79
N PHE A 245 -29.62 -1.12 18.09
CA PHE A 245 -29.06 0.22 17.99
C PHE A 245 -29.08 0.73 16.54
N ILE A 246 -28.82 -0.14 15.57
CA ILE A 246 -28.91 0.20 14.14
C ILE A 246 -30.35 0.45 13.71
N MET A 247 -31.30 -0.34 14.22
CA MET A 247 -32.73 -0.11 13.95
C MET A 247 -33.20 1.24 14.49
N TYR A 248 -32.75 1.66 15.68
CA TYR A 248 -33.04 2.99 16.20
C TYR A 248 -32.45 4.09 15.31
N ILE A 249 -31.21 3.93 14.83
CA ILE A 249 -30.61 4.86 13.87
C ILE A 249 -31.44 4.93 12.58
N LEU A 250 -31.91 3.81 12.05
CA LEU A 250 -32.75 3.78 10.85
C LEU A 250 -34.10 4.50 11.07
N ILE A 251 -34.75 4.32 12.22
CA ILE A 251 -35.97 5.04 12.58
C ILE A 251 -35.71 6.54 12.64
N LEU A 252 -34.59 6.97 13.21
CA LEU A 252 -34.23 8.38 13.26
C LEU A 252 -33.99 8.95 11.86
N ILE A 253 -33.29 8.21 10.98
CA ILE A 253 -33.08 8.61 9.58
C ILE A 253 -34.41 8.72 8.83
N LEU A 254 -35.28 7.72 8.95
CA LEU A 254 -36.62 7.74 8.36
C LEU A 254 -37.46 8.89 8.93
N GLY A 255 -37.32 9.18 10.22
CA GLY A 255 -37.95 10.35 10.86
C GLY A 255 -37.50 11.67 10.25
N VAL A 256 -36.21 11.81 9.91
CA VAL A 256 -35.69 12.97 9.17
C VAL A 256 -36.33 13.06 7.77
N VAL A 257 -36.47 11.95 7.07
CA VAL A 257 -37.14 11.90 5.76
C VAL A 257 -38.61 12.30 5.87
N VAL A 258 -39.35 11.74 6.83
CA VAL A 258 -40.75 12.09 7.11
C VAL A 258 -40.89 13.59 7.42
N ASN A 259 -39.98 14.15 8.21
CA ASN A 259 -39.96 15.58 8.49
C ASN A 259 -39.69 16.42 7.23
N GLN A 260 -38.78 15.99 6.36
CA GLN A 260 -38.49 16.69 5.11
C GLN A 260 -39.67 16.67 4.14
N THR A 261 -40.37 15.54 4.02
CA THR A 261 -41.50 15.38 3.09
C THR A 261 -42.75 16.09 3.59
N TYR A 262 -43.13 15.89 4.85
CA TYR A 262 -44.42 16.35 5.38
C TYR A 262 -44.33 17.67 6.16
N LYS A 263 -43.12 18.13 6.52
CA LYS A 263 -42.85 19.37 7.28
C LYS A 263 -43.69 19.53 8.55
N ASN A 264 -44.19 18.43 9.11
CA ASN A 264 -45.07 18.41 10.27
C ASN A 264 -44.37 17.77 11.47
N ARG A 265 -44.06 18.59 12.48
CA ARG A 265 -43.32 18.16 13.68
C ARG A 265 -44.07 17.08 14.46
N THR A 266 -45.38 17.20 14.59
CA THR A 266 -46.19 16.25 15.37
C THR A 266 -46.19 14.86 14.73
N LEU A 267 -46.29 14.81 13.40
CA LEU A 267 -46.20 13.56 12.64
C LEU A 267 -44.81 12.92 12.78
N THR A 268 -43.74 13.72 12.71
CA THR A 268 -42.37 13.24 12.91
C THR A 268 -42.16 12.69 14.31
N PHE A 269 -42.62 13.39 15.35
CA PHE A 269 -42.51 12.92 16.73
C PHE A 269 -43.31 11.63 16.97
N ALA A 270 -44.52 11.54 16.42
CA ALA A 270 -45.33 10.33 16.50
C ALA A 270 -44.66 9.15 15.78
N PHE A 271 -44.08 9.37 14.60
CA PHE A 271 -43.36 8.35 13.83
C PHE A 271 -42.10 7.86 14.57
N VAL A 272 -41.26 8.78 15.05
CA VAL A 272 -40.01 8.41 15.75
C VAL A 272 -40.32 7.73 17.09
N GLY A 273 -41.21 8.31 17.90
CA GLY A 273 -41.59 7.74 19.19
C GLY A 273 -42.27 6.38 19.05
N GLY A 274 -43.23 6.27 18.11
CA GLY A 274 -43.90 5.02 17.79
C GLY A 274 -42.93 3.96 17.26
N GLY A 275 -42.02 4.33 16.35
CA GLY A 275 -41.02 3.44 15.79
C GLY A 275 -40.05 2.89 16.84
N ILE A 276 -39.51 3.75 17.71
CA ILE A 276 -38.60 3.33 18.80
C ILE A 276 -39.31 2.38 19.76
N LEU A 277 -40.56 2.69 20.15
CA LEU A 277 -41.36 1.82 21.00
C LEU A 277 -41.60 0.47 20.33
N LEU A 278 -41.96 0.46 19.04
CA LEU A 278 -42.22 -0.75 18.28
C LEU A 278 -40.97 -1.64 18.22
N VAL A 279 -39.80 -1.10 17.88
CA VAL A 279 -38.54 -1.86 17.84
C VAL A 279 -38.17 -2.40 19.22
N THR A 280 -38.36 -1.61 20.27
CA THR A 280 -38.06 -2.03 21.64
C THR A 280 -38.98 -3.17 22.07
N ILE A 281 -40.29 -3.02 21.87
CA ILE A 281 -41.29 -4.05 22.20
C ILE A 281 -41.04 -5.32 21.38
N ALA A 282 -40.85 -5.19 20.06
CA ALA A 282 -40.60 -6.31 19.17
C ALA A 282 -39.36 -7.09 19.61
N GLY A 283 -38.25 -6.41 19.88
CA GLY A 283 -37.03 -7.08 20.31
C GLY A 283 -37.17 -7.76 21.69
N PHE A 284 -37.91 -7.15 22.64
CA PHE A 284 -38.16 -7.77 23.94
C PHE A 284 -39.04 -9.03 23.80
N LEU A 285 -40.03 -8.99 22.91
CA LEU A 285 -40.91 -10.14 22.63
C LEU A 285 -40.17 -11.27 21.92
N THR A 286 -39.26 -10.96 21.00
CA THR A 286 -38.53 -11.97 20.22
C THR A 286 -37.24 -12.45 20.87
N GLY A 287 -36.74 -11.76 21.91
CA GLY A 287 -35.51 -12.12 22.60
C GLY A 287 -34.28 -12.07 21.69
N TRP A 288 -34.24 -11.14 20.74
CA TRP A 288 -33.20 -11.13 19.70
C TRP A 288 -31.78 -10.99 20.28
N PRO A 289 -30.85 -11.88 19.88
CA PRO A 289 -29.43 -11.71 20.19
C PRO A 289 -28.85 -10.51 19.44
N VAL A 290 -27.63 -10.11 19.82
CA VAL A 290 -26.92 -8.89 19.34
C VAL A 290 -26.82 -8.83 17.81
N ASP A 291 -26.76 -9.97 17.14
CA ASP A 291 -26.55 -10.16 15.71
C ASP A 291 -27.84 -10.29 14.88
N GLN A 292 -29.03 -10.31 15.50
CA GLN A 292 -30.29 -10.51 14.81
C GLN A 292 -31.18 -9.26 14.85
N PRO A 293 -31.89 -8.94 13.74
CA PRO A 293 -31.88 -9.59 12.42
C PRO A 293 -30.55 -9.41 11.66
N HIS A 294 -30.05 -10.50 11.07
CA HIS A 294 -28.72 -10.57 10.46
C HIS A 294 -28.48 -9.50 9.38
N VAL A 295 -29.51 -9.12 8.63
CA VAL A 295 -29.44 -8.11 7.57
C VAL A 295 -29.06 -6.73 8.12
N LEU A 296 -29.40 -6.42 9.37
CA LEU A 296 -29.14 -5.13 10.00
C LEU A 296 -27.97 -5.17 10.98
N TYR A 297 -27.30 -6.32 11.10
CA TYR A 297 -26.08 -6.45 11.88
C TYR A 297 -24.95 -5.65 11.22
N LEU A 298 -24.30 -4.79 11.99
CA LEU A 298 -23.40 -3.77 11.47
C LEU A 298 -22.24 -4.35 10.62
N PRO A 299 -21.56 -5.45 10.99
CA PRO A 299 -20.56 -6.10 10.13
C PRO A 299 -21.13 -6.59 8.78
N VAL A 300 -22.36 -7.11 8.76
CA VAL A 300 -23.01 -7.62 7.53
C VAL A 300 -23.41 -6.47 6.63
N LEU A 301 -24.00 -5.41 7.19
CA LEU A 301 -24.30 -4.18 6.46
C LEU A 301 -23.03 -3.56 5.86
N GLN A 302 -21.96 -3.48 6.64
CA GLN A 302 -20.68 -2.97 6.18
C GLN A 302 -20.11 -3.83 5.06
N ASP A 303 -20.16 -5.16 5.18
CA ASP A 303 -19.67 -6.08 4.15
C ASP A 303 -20.47 -5.91 2.85
N TRP A 304 -21.79 -5.81 2.94
CA TRP A 304 -22.65 -5.53 1.79
C TRP A 304 -22.30 -4.17 1.14
N ILE A 305 -22.21 -3.09 1.92
CA ILE A 305 -21.83 -1.77 1.39
C ILE A 305 -20.43 -1.81 0.75
N TYR A 306 -19.50 -2.55 1.34
CA TYR A 306 -18.14 -2.64 0.84
C TYR A 306 -18.03 -3.45 -0.45
N ASN A 307 -18.71 -4.60 -0.54
CA ASN A 307 -18.56 -5.52 -1.66
C ASN A 307 -19.44 -5.16 -2.86
N PHE A 308 -20.57 -4.47 -2.65
CA PHE A 308 -21.49 -4.11 -3.73
C PHE A 308 -21.30 -2.67 -4.21
N PRO A 309 -21.83 -1.62 -3.54
CA PRO A 309 -21.78 -0.26 -4.08
C PRO A 309 -20.37 0.33 -4.09
N ASN A 310 -19.51 0.02 -3.10
CA ASN A 310 -18.15 0.54 -3.10
C ASN A 310 -17.29 -0.06 -4.22
N VAL A 311 -17.32 -1.38 -4.43
CA VAL A 311 -16.61 -2.01 -5.57
C VAL A 311 -17.14 -1.50 -6.90
N ALA A 312 -18.46 -1.35 -7.06
CA ALA A 312 -19.06 -0.79 -8.27
C ALA A 312 -18.61 0.66 -8.53
N GLY A 313 -18.64 1.52 -7.50
CA GLY A 313 -18.19 2.91 -7.57
C GLY A 313 -16.70 3.03 -7.87
N ALA A 314 -15.86 2.23 -7.21
CA ALA A 314 -14.42 2.19 -7.46
C ALA A 314 -14.11 1.81 -8.92
N ARG A 315 -14.81 0.82 -9.47
CA ARG A 315 -14.67 0.43 -10.88
C ARG A 315 -15.12 1.55 -11.82
N ALA A 316 -16.24 2.20 -11.56
CA ALA A 316 -16.70 3.34 -12.35
C ALA A 316 -15.67 4.49 -12.35
N ILE A 317 -15.06 4.79 -11.20
CA ILE A 317 -13.98 5.77 -11.09
C ILE A 317 -12.76 5.34 -11.89
N MET A 318 -12.31 4.08 -11.76
CA MET A 318 -11.15 3.57 -12.51
C MET A 318 -11.38 3.63 -14.03
N ILE A 319 -12.58 3.26 -14.50
CA ILE A 319 -12.96 3.40 -15.91
C ILE A 319 -12.93 4.87 -16.33
N GLY A 320 -13.50 5.76 -15.52
CA GLY A 320 -13.49 7.20 -15.78
C GLY A 320 -12.08 7.80 -15.83
N ILE A 321 -11.19 7.39 -14.93
CA ILE A 321 -9.76 7.76 -14.94
C ILE A 321 -9.10 7.23 -16.22
N GLY A 322 -9.33 5.97 -16.57
CA GLY A 322 -8.78 5.37 -17.80
C GLY A 322 -9.20 6.11 -19.05
N LEU A 323 -10.50 6.41 -19.18
CA LEU A 323 -11.03 7.22 -20.29
C LEU A 323 -10.46 8.65 -20.29
N GLY A 324 -10.28 9.26 -19.11
CA GLY A 324 -9.64 10.56 -18.96
C GLY A 324 -8.18 10.56 -19.44
N ILE A 325 -7.41 9.54 -19.06
CA ILE A 325 -6.03 9.35 -19.52
C ILE A 325 -6.00 9.20 -21.04
N ILE A 326 -6.86 8.35 -21.62
CA ILE A 326 -6.96 8.17 -23.08
C ILE A 326 -7.29 9.51 -23.75
N SER A 327 -8.25 10.26 -23.21
CA SER A 327 -8.61 11.58 -23.73
C SER A 327 -7.42 12.55 -23.73
N THR A 328 -6.68 12.64 -22.62
CA THR A 328 -5.47 13.48 -22.54
C THR A 328 -4.38 13.02 -23.51
N SER A 329 -4.15 11.71 -23.64
CA SER A 329 -3.17 11.14 -24.57
C SER A 329 -3.51 11.46 -26.02
N ILE A 330 -4.79 11.36 -26.41
CA ILE A 330 -5.25 11.75 -27.76
C ILE A 330 -5.02 13.24 -27.99
N ARG A 331 -5.32 14.12 -27.02
CA ARG A 331 -5.07 15.57 -27.15
C ARG A 331 -3.58 15.90 -27.34
N TYR A 332 -2.69 15.17 -26.68
CA TYR A 332 -1.25 15.29 -26.90
C TYR A 332 -0.82 14.78 -28.29
N ILE A 333 -1.32 13.62 -28.72
CA ILE A 333 -1.02 13.02 -30.03
C ILE A 333 -1.45 13.96 -31.17
N LEU A 334 -2.67 14.52 -31.08
CA LEU A 334 -3.20 15.47 -32.05
C LEU A 334 -2.54 16.86 -31.97
N GLY A 335 -1.65 17.08 -31.00
CA GLY A 335 -0.95 18.36 -30.82
C GLY A 335 -1.86 19.50 -30.38
N ILE A 336 -3.05 19.19 -29.85
CA ILE A 336 -4.01 20.18 -29.34
C ILE A 336 -3.51 20.75 -28.01
N GLU A 337 -2.97 19.88 -27.14
CA GLU A 337 -2.25 20.32 -25.95
C GLU A 337 -0.75 20.43 -26.26
N LYS A 338 -0.18 21.62 -26.06
CA LYS A 338 1.28 21.80 -26.08
C LYS A 338 1.83 21.24 -24.78
N SER A 339 2.69 20.22 -24.87
CA SER A 339 3.42 19.68 -23.73
C SER A 339 4.16 20.81 -23.00
N TYR A 340 4.08 20.85 -21.67
CA TYR A 340 4.77 21.81 -20.80
C TYR A 340 6.31 21.86 -20.98
N ILE A 341 6.87 20.96 -21.80
CA ILE A 341 8.31 20.81 -22.06
C ILE A 341 8.76 21.59 -23.32
N GLY A 342 7.88 22.35 -23.98
CA GLY A 342 8.22 23.03 -25.25
C GLY A 342 7.73 24.46 -25.38
N GLU A 343 8.30 25.38 -24.59
CA GLU A 343 8.75 26.69 -25.08
C GLU A 343 10.28 26.74 -25.06
#